data_AF-A0A161I6T9-F1
#
_entry.id   AF-A0A161I6T9-F1
#
_cell.length_a   1.000
_cell.length_b   1.000
_cell.length_c   1.000
_cell.angle_alpha   90.00
_cell.angle_beta   90.00
_cell.angle_gamma   90.00
#
_symmetry.space_group_name_H-M   'P 1'
#
loop_
_entity.id
_entity.type
_entity.pdbx_description
1 polymer ?
#
loop_
_entity_poly.entity_id
_entity_poly.type
_entity_poly.pdbx_seq_one_letter_code
_entity_poly.pdbx_strand_id
1 'polypeptide(L)'
;MVAALLCVSTDGHAELGGTMPSQADSALAPPQTLLNGALRLRTLTDAGNTTINEYATNTGQIIAYTWQGPTMPDLRALLGPYADSYRTGAAASAPDGNLHASRVVRPDVIVESGGPMRGYAGRAWLPAALPPGVTTGDFR
;
A
#
# COMPACT_ATOMS: atom_id res chain seq x y z
N MET A 1 -10.66 -38.30 -20.36
CA MET A 1 -9.68 -37.25 -20.01
C MET A 1 -10.46 -35.99 -19.67
N VAL A 2 -10.80 -35.78 -18.38
CA VAL A 2 -11.50 -34.57 -17.94
C VAL A 2 -10.44 -33.65 -17.34
N ALA A 3 -10.26 -32.48 -17.95
CA ALA A 3 -9.31 -31.47 -17.53
C ALA A 3 -9.73 -30.90 -16.17
N ALA A 4 -8.87 -31.07 -15.16
CA ALA A 4 -9.00 -30.37 -13.90
C ALA A 4 -8.63 -28.91 -14.13
N LEU A 5 -9.65 -28.03 -14.14
CA LEU A 5 -9.43 -26.61 -13.98
C LEU A 5 -8.90 -26.38 -12.57
N LEU A 6 -7.59 -26.21 -12.44
CA LEU A 6 -6.98 -25.64 -11.26
C LEU A 6 -7.44 -24.18 -11.17
N CYS A 7 -8.51 -23.93 -10.42
CA CYS A 7 -8.81 -22.58 -9.95
C CYS A 7 -7.63 -22.15 -9.07
N VAL A 8 -6.74 -21.32 -9.61
CA VAL A 8 -5.81 -20.60 -8.77
C VAL A 8 -6.65 -19.60 -7.99
N SER A 9 -6.93 -19.91 -6.73
CA SER A 9 -7.39 -18.91 -5.80
C SER A 9 -6.23 -17.93 -5.67
N THR A 10 -6.26 -16.81 -6.38
CA THR A 10 -5.44 -15.67 -5.97
C THR A 10 -5.95 -15.30 -4.60
N ASP A 11 -5.20 -15.72 -3.58
CA ASP A 11 -5.43 -15.30 -2.21
C ASP A 11 -5.49 -13.77 -2.24
N GLY A 12 -6.66 -13.23 -1.91
CA GLY A 12 -6.95 -11.80 -1.96
C GLY A 12 -6.24 -11.11 -0.82
N HIS A 13 -4.91 -11.05 -0.88
CA HIS A 13 -4.12 -10.41 0.14
C HIS A 13 -4.24 -8.89 0.04
N ALA A 14 -4.50 -8.26 1.18
CA ALA A 14 -4.44 -6.80 1.35
C ALA A 14 -2.96 -6.37 1.45
N GLU A 15 -2.24 -6.55 0.34
CA GLU A 15 -0.85 -6.19 0.16
C GLU A 15 -0.66 -5.53 -1.21
N LEU A 16 0.46 -4.82 -1.42
CA LEU A 16 0.79 -4.24 -2.72
C LEU A 16 0.84 -5.33 -3.80
N GLY A 17 0.19 -5.06 -4.93
CA GLY A 17 0.03 -6.00 -6.03
C GLY A 17 -1.08 -7.03 -5.82
N GLY A 18 -1.63 -7.13 -4.62
CA GLY A 18 -2.79 -7.95 -4.29
C GLY A 18 -4.10 -7.37 -4.81
N THR A 19 -5.22 -7.95 -4.36
CA THR A 19 -6.57 -7.58 -4.82
C THR A 19 -7.40 -7.01 -3.69
N MET A 20 -7.88 -5.78 -3.88
CA MET A 20 -8.88 -5.17 -3.02
C MET A 20 -10.23 -5.87 -3.26
N PRO A 21 -10.84 -6.47 -2.21
CA PRO A 21 -12.14 -7.08 -2.35
C PRO A 21 -13.18 -6.02 -2.74
N SER A 22 -14.03 -6.36 -3.70
CA SER A 22 -15.04 -5.43 -4.23
C SER A 22 -16.23 -5.22 -3.29
N GLN A 23 -16.35 -6.03 -2.24
CA GLN A 23 -17.48 -6.03 -1.34
C GLN A 23 -17.04 -5.62 0.07
N ALA A 24 -17.86 -4.81 0.74
CA ALA A 24 -17.67 -4.54 2.16
C ALA A 24 -17.73 -5.87 2.92
N ASP A 25 -16.63 -6.24 3.55
CA ASP A 25 -16.70 -7.21 4.63
C ASP A 25 -17.43 -6.53 5.79
N SER A 26 -18.23 -7.26 6.58
CA SER A 26 -19.09 -6.64 7.62
C SER A 26 -18.30 -5.86 8.69
N ALA A 27 -16.97 -6.02 8.72
CA ALA A 27 -16.04 -5.34 9.61
C ALA A 27 -15.27 -4.16 8.97
N LEU A 28 -15.39 -3.92 7.66
CA LEU A 28 -14.60 -2.92 6.92
C LEU A 28 -15.48 -1.94 6.16
N ALA A 29 -15.06 -0.68 6.10
CA ALA A 29 -15.74 0.34 5.31
C ALA A 29 -15.73 -0.03 3.80
N PRO A 30 -16.81 0.27 3.05
CA PRO A 30 -16.86 0.01 1.62
C PRO A 30 -15.82 0.86 0.87
N PRO A 31 -15.20 0.33 -0.20
CA PRO A 31 -14.31 1.13 -1.03
C PRO A 31 -15.02 2.33 -1.66
N GLN A 32 -14.42 3.51 -1.54
CA GLN A 32 -14.85 4.74 -2.18
C GLN A 32 -14.19 4.88 -3.55
N THR A 33 -14.91 5.41 -4.53
CA THR A 33 -14.32 5.68 -5.85
C THR A 33 -13.72 7.08 -5.89
N LEU A 34 -12.50 7.20 -6.41
CA LEU A 34 -11.76 8.45 -6.57
C LEU A 34 -11.42 8.68 -8.04
N LEU A 35 -11.08 9.93 -8.39
CA LEU A 35 -10.56 10.31 -9.71
C LEU A 35 -11.39 9.74 -10.88
N ASN A 36 -12.70 9.95 -10.85
CA ASN A 36 -13.66 9.48 -11.86
C ASN A 36 -13.62 7.96 -12.13
N GLY A 37 -13.25 7.14 -11.14
CA GLY A 37 -13.16 5.69 -11.31
C GLY A 37 -11.76 5.16 -11.50
N ALA A 38 -10.74 6.02 -11.64
CA ALA A 38 -9.37 5.56 -11.82
C ALA A 38 -8.84 4.82 -10.58
N LEU A 39 -9.30 5.22 -9.38
CA LEU A 39 -8.90 4.63 -8.11
C LEU A 39 -10.09 4.23 -7.23
N ARG A 40 -9.86 3.21 -6.41
CA ARG A 40 -10.71 2.79 -5.31
C ARG A 40 -9.92 2.98 -4.01
N LEU A 41 -10.51 3.62 -3.02
CA LEU A 41 -9.92 3.87 -1.70
C LEU A 41 -10.67 3.07 -0.65
N ARG A 42 -9.95 2.31 0.16
CA ARG A 42 -10.48 1.69 1.37
C ARG A 42 -9.67 2.14 2.58
N THR A 43 -10.34 2.65 3.59
CA THR A 43 -9.70 3.07 4.84
C THR A 43 -9.93 2.04 5.94
N LEU A 44 -8.87 1.69 6.67
CA LEU A 44 -8.90 0.80 7.81
C LEU A 44 -8.03 1.37 8.95
N THR A 45 -8.33 0.98 10.18
CA THR A 45 -7.53 1.36 11.36
C THR A 45 -6.99 0.08 11.98
N ASP A 46 -5.68 0.02 12.16
CA ASP A 46 -5.04 -1.14 12.79
C ASP A 46 -5.19 -1.13 14.32
N ALA A 47 -4.73 -2.21 14.97
CA ALA A 47 -4.75 -2.33 16.43
C ALA A 47 -3.88 -1.28 17.16
N GLY A 48 -2.94 -0.64 16.44
CA GLY A 48 -2.09 0.45 16.93
C GLY A 48 -2.72 1.82 16.77
N ASN A 49 -3.99 1.91 16.36
CA ASN A 49 -4.71 3.14 16.11
C ASN A 49 -4.08 3.96 14.96
N THR A 50 -3.48 3.27 13.99
CA THR A 50 -2.95 3.84 12.76
C THR A 50 -3.97 3.69 11.65
N THR A 51 -4.36 4.82 11.06
CA THR A 51 -5.23 4.84 9.89
C THR A 51 -4.39 4.49 8.67
N ILE A 52 -4.85 3.53 7.89
CA ILE A 52 -4.24 3.05 6.67
C ILE A 52 -5.27 3.25 5.55
N ASN A 53 -4.86 3.96 4.50
CA ASN A 53 -5.64 4.09 3.27
C ASN A 53 -5.02 3.17 2.22
N GLU A 54 -5.82 2.26 1.71
CA GLU A 54 -5.49 1.33 0.64
C GLU A 54 -6.04 1.87 -0.68
N TYR A 55 -5.18 1.98 -1.69
CA TYR A 55 -5.54 2.46 -3.02
C TYR A 55 -5.41 1.33 -4.03
N ALA A 56 -6.50 1.04 -4.70
CA ALA A 56 -6.55 0.08 -5.79
C ALA A 56 -6.94 0.74 -7.11
N THR A 57 -6.56 0.13 -8.23
CA THR A 57 -7.06 0.48 -9.55
C THR A 57 -8.55 0.15 -9.68
N ASN A 58 -9.18 0.55 -10.78
CA ASN A 58 -10.55 0.13 -11.10
C ASN A 58 -10.71 -1.40 -11.21
N THR A 59 -9.64 -2.14 -11.55
CA THR A 59 -9.66 -3.61 -11.60
C THR A 59 -9.48 -4.25 -10.23
N GLY A 60 -9.28 -3.45 -9.17
CA GLY A 60 -9.09 -3.92 -7.81
C GLY A 60 -7.63 -4.23 -7.45
N GLN A 61 -6.66 -4.03 -8.35
CA GLN A 61 -5.26 -4.22 -7.99
C GLN A 61 -4.81 -3.16 -7.00
N ILE A 62 -4.31 -3.56 -5.83
CA ILE A 62 -3.78 -2.62 -4.83
C ILE A 62 -2.42 -2.12 -5.31
N ILE A 63 -2.28 -0.81 -5.42
CA ILE A 63 -1.09 -0.17 -5.99
C ILE A 63 -0.42 0.81 -5.03
N ALA A 64 -1.12 1.25 -3.98
CA ALA A 64 -0.55 2.13 -2.98
C ALA A 64 -1.20 1.97 -1.61
N TYR A 65 -0.44 2.31 -0.59
CA TYR A 65 -0.91 2.54 0.78
C TYR A 65 -0.44 3.90 1.26
N THR A 66 -1.25 4.57 2.06
CA THR A 66 -0.79 5.63 2.97
C THR A 66 -1.14 5.25 4.40
N TRP A 67 -0.39 5.79 5.36
CA TRP A 67 -0.68 5.59 6.76
C TRP A 67 -0.41 6.85 7.57
N GLN A 68 -1.17 7.00 8.64
CA GLN A 68 -0.97 8.03 9.64
C GLN A 68 -1.46 7.55 11.00
N GLY A 69 -0.60 7.65 12.02
CA GLY A 69 -0.95 7.15 13.35
C GLY A 69 0.14 7.32 14.39
N PRO A 70 -0.13 6.91 15.64
CA PRO A 70 0.86 6.92 16.71
C PRO A 70 1.89 5.78 16.58
N THR A 71 1.59 4.75 15.78
CA THR A 71 2.47 3.59 15.57
C THR A 71 2.79 3.42 14.08
N MET A 72 3.88 2.70 13.78
CA MET A 72 4.17 2.27 12.41
C MET A 72 3.30 1.03 12.10
N PRO A 73 2.62 0.97 10.94
CA PRO A 73 1.90 -0.23 10.53
C PRO A 73 2.88 -1.36 10.18
N ASP A 74 2.37 -2.59 10.08
CA ASP A 74 3.18 -3.72 9.60
C ASP A 74 3.51 -3.57 8.10
N LEU A 75 4.61 -2.88 7.81
CA LEU A 75 5.07 -2.66 6.43
C LEU A 75 5.39 -3.97 5.71
N ARG A 76 5.74 -5.05 6.42
CA ARG A 76 5.99 -6.32 5.75
C ARG A 76 4.70 -6.91 5.20
N ALA A 77 3.61 -6.81 5.97
CA ALA A 77 2.28 -7.22 5.51
C ALA A 77 1.77 -6.33 4.37
N LEU A 78 1.90 -5.00 4.49
CA LEU A 78 1.41 -4.08 3.45
C LEU A 78 2.19 -4.20 2.13
N LEU A 79 3.50 -4.41 2.19
CA LEU A 79 4.34 -4.50 0.99
C LEU A 79 4.37 -5.91 0.38
N GLY A 80 4.04 -6.95 1.16
CA GLY A 80 4.01 -8.33 0.69
C GLY A 80 5.30 -8.74 -0.04
N PRO A 81 5.23 -9.13 -1.33
CA PRO A 81 6.40 -9.56 -2.11
C PRO A 81 7.47 -8.47 -2.30
N TYR A 82 7.11 -7.19 -2.13
CA TYR A 82 8.03 -6.06 -2.30
C TYR A 82 8.81 -5.71 -1.01
N ALA A 83 8.49 -6.36 0.12
CA ALA A 83 9.12 -6.09 1.41
C ALA A 83 10.65 -6.31 1.39
N ASP A 84 11.13 -7.34 0.67
CA ASP A 84 12.57 -7.62 0.56
C ASP A 84 13.33 -6.55 -0.23
N SER A 85 12.75 -6.06 -1.32
CA SER A 85 13.34 -4.97 -2.12
C SER A 85 13.42 -3.69 -1.29
N TYR A 86 12.35 -3.37 -0.55
CA TYR A 86 12.33 -2.26 0.40
C TYR A 86 13.43 -2.40 1.47
N ARG A 87 13.54 -3.55 2.15
CA ARG A 87 14.57 -3.77 3.19
C ARG A 87 15.99 -3.62 2.63
N THR A 88 16.23 -4.14 1.43
CA THR A 88 17.52 -4.01 0.75
C THR A 88 17.85 -2.54 0.46
N GLY A 89 16.86 -1.77 -0.01
CA GLY A 89 17.02 -0.33 -0.23
C GLY A 89 17.26 0.44 1.07
N ALA A 90 16.48 0.15 2.12
CA ALA A 90 16.60 0.78 3.43
C ALA A 90 17.98 0.53 4.08
N ALA A 91 18.55 -0.67 3.91
CA ALA A 91 19.88 -1.01 4.42
C ALA A 91 21.02 -0.35 3.62
N ALA A 92 20.78 -0.03 2.35
CA ALA A 92 21.75 0.65 1.49
C ALA A 92 21.73 2.18 1.67
N SER A 93 20.62 2.75 2.15
CA SER A 93 20.54 4.15 2.50
C SER A 93 21.39 4.44 3.74
N ALA A 94 22.40 5.29 3.61
CA ALA A 94 23.07 5.86 4.76
C ALA A 94 22.06 6.66 5.62
N PRO A 95 22.28 6.84 6.92
CA PRO A 95 21.53 7.80 7.71
C PRO A 95 21.81 9.21 7.19
N ASP A 96 21.12 9.60 6.12
CA ASP A 96 21.05 10.98 5.67
C ASP A 96 20.50 11.76 6.86
N GLY A 97 21.23 12.78 7.31
CA GLY A 97 21.02 13.48 8.60
C GLY A 97 19.65 14.14 8.84
N ASN A 98 18.64 13.82 8.03
CA ASN A 98 17.24 14.12 8.25
C ASN A 98 16.56 12.97 9.04
N LEU A 99 16.71 13.02 10.36
CA LEU A 99 16.18 12.01 11.30
C LEU A 99 14.65 11.83 11.27
N HIS A 100 13.93 12.70 10.55
CA HIS A 100 12.47 12.78 10.58
C HIS A 100 11.77 12.23 9.32
N ALA A 101 12.53 11.86 8.28
CA ALA A 101 11.97 11.28 7.06
C ALA A 101 12.95 10.33 6.36
N SER A 102 12.47 9.15 5.99
CA SER A 102 13.19 8.15 5.20
C SER A 102 12.46 7.92 3.88
N ARG A 103 13.22 7.89 2.79
CA ARG A 103 12.71 7.60 1.45
C ARG A 103 13.55 6.50 0.81
N VAL A 104 12.90 5.39 0.50
CA VAL A 104 13.51 4.25 -0.18
C VAL A 104 12.92 4.16 -1.57
N VAL A 105 13.78 4.32 -2.58
CA VAL A 105 13.39 4.25 -3.99
C VAL A 105 13.95 2.96 -4.58
N ARG A 106 13.06 2.06 -5.00
CA ARG A 106 13.40 0.86 -5.75
C ARG A 106 12.63 0.85 -7.08
N PRO A 107 13.10 0.11 -8.09
CA PRO A 107 12.39 0.03 -9.38
C PRO A 107 10.98 -0.57 -9.27
N ASP A 108 10.76 -1.43 -8.28
CA ASP A 108 9.53 -2.19 -8.06
C ASP A 108 8.63 -1.58 -6.98
N VAL A 109 9.19 -0.85 -6.02
CA VAL A 109 8.45 -0.21 -4.94
C VAL A 109 9.12 1.08 -4.47
N ILE A 110 8.32 2.09 -4.17
CA ILE A 110 8.80 3.30 -3.51
C ILE A 110 8.10 3.41 -2.16
N VAL A 111 8.87 3.67 -1.11
CA VAL A 111 8.37 3.83 0.26
C VAL A 111 8.90 5.13 0.83
N GLU A 112 7.99 5.96 1.30
CA GLU A 112 8.27 7.20 2.02
C GLU A 112 7.70 7.05 3.43
N SER A 113 8.52 7.28 4.44
CA SER A 113 8.13 7.22 5.84
C SER A 113 8.70 8.41 6.59
N GLY A 114 8.01 8.86 7.61
CA GLY A 114 8.44 9.96 8.46
C GLY A 114 7.35 10.30 9.44
N GLY A 115 7.26 11.57 9.81
CA GLY A 115 6.13 12.09 10.56
C GLY A 115 6.53 13.09 11.64
N PRO A 116 5.54 13.66 12.34
CA PRO A 116 5.79 14.54 13.46
C PRO A 116 6.50 13.80 14.60
N MET A 117 7.07 14.53 15.56
CA MET A 117 7.89 14.02 16.66
C MET A 117 7.23 12.94 17.56
N ARG A 118 5.94 12.63 17.34
CA ARG A 118 5.14 11.63 18.09
C ARG A 118 4.17 10.85 17.20
N GLY A 119 4.38 10.83 15.89
CA GLY A 119 3.49 10.14 14.98
C GLY A 119 4.23 9.66 13.74
N TYR A 120 3.76 8.55 13.20
CA TYR A 120 4.21 7.99 11.94
C TYR A 120 3.25 8.42 10.85
N ALA A 121 3.80 8.87 9.75
CA ALA A 121 3.09 9.11 8.52
C ALA A 121 3.95 8.61 7.35
N GLY A 122 3.30 8.11 6.31
CA GLY A 122 4.03 7.62 5.17
C GLY A 122 3.14 7.08 4.09
N ARG A 123 3.79 6.62 3.02
CA ARG A 123 3.14 6.04 1.86
C ARG A 123 4.06 5.08 1.15
N ALA A 124 3.47 4.09 0.52
CA ALA A 124 4.16 3.16 -0.35
C ALA A 124 3.36 2.97 -1.64
N TRP A 125 4.03 2.85 -2.78
CA TRP A 125 3.34 2.59 -4.04
C TRP A 125 4.22 1.84 -5.04
N LEU A 126 3.55 1.21 -6.01
CA LEU A 126 4.17 0.57 -7.15
C LEU A 126 4.34 1.59 -8.30
N PRO A 127 5.57 2.00 -8.64
CA PRO A 127 5.79 3.06 -9.63
C PRO A 127 5.31 2.66 -11.03
N ALA A 128 5.36 1.37 -11.37
CA ALA A 128 4.94 0.84 -12.67
C ALA A 128 3.43 0.57 -12.77
N ALA A 129 2.67 0.68 -11.68
CA ALA A 129 1.24 0.32 -11.64
C ALA A 129 0.30 1.54 -11.54
N LEU A 130 0.83 2.76 -11.65
CA LEU A 130 0.03 3.98 -11.64
C LEU A 130 -0.86 4.07 -12.89
N PRO A 131 -2.20 4.19 -12.74
CA PRO A 131 -3.08 4.41 -13.88
C PRO A 131 -2.78 5.73 -14.61
N PRO A 132 -3.18 5.86 -15.90
CA PRO A 132 -3.04 7.11 -16.62
C PRO A 132 -3.70 8.28 -15.89
N GLY A 133 -2.96 9.37 -15.72
CA GLY A 133 -3.44 10.58 -15.03
C GLY A 133 -3.41 10.52 -13.50
N VAL A 134 -3.06 9.39 -12.89
CA VAL A 134 -2.83 9.27 -11.44
C VAL A 134 -1.38 9.62 -11.13
N THR A 135 -1.20 10.45 -10.11
CA THR A 135 0.11 10.90 -9.62
C THR A 135 0.29 10.50 -8.16
N THR A 136 1.53 10.55 -7.66
CA THR A 136 1.81 10.24 -6.25
C THR A 136 1.18 11.24 -5.27
N GLY A 137 0.74 12.42 -5.74
CA GLY A 137 0.02 13.43 -4.95
C GLY A 137 -1.44 13.08 -4.70
N ASP A 138 -1.97 12.06 -5.37
CA ASP A 138 -3.34 11.59 -5.20
C ASP A 138 -3.49 10.62 -4.00
N PHE A 139 -2.38 10.10 -3.49
CA PHE A 139 -2.33 9.30 -2.26
C PHE A 139 -2.23 10.22 -1.04
N ARG A 140 -3.18 10.11 -0.11
CA ARG A 140 -3.33 11.02 1.04
C ARG A 140 -3.54 10.29 2.35
#